data_AF-A0A495A9D3-F1
#
_entry.id   AF-A0A495A9D3-F1
#
_cell.length_a   1.000
_cell.length_b   1.000
_cell.length_c   1.000
_cell.angle_alpha   90.00
_cell.angle_beta   90.00
_cell.angle_gamma   90.00
#
_symmetry.space_group_name_H-M   'P 1'
#
loop_
_entity.id
_entity.type
_entity.pdbx_description
1 polymer ?
#
loop_
_entity_poly.entity_id
_entity_poly.type
_entity_poly.pdbx_seq_one_letter_code
_entity_poly.pdbx_strand_id
1 'polypeptide(L)'
;MLAHYLADQQENLQSETHWDEQSLTEFTHLQDGDLAAIGVPSTGGFAPSLHLNLGDDYLRAGRVQDAEDQAARAQQSVARLPEQGYGAMIRDGVRRLQGRVEAANAAL
;
A
#
# COMPACT_ATOMS: atom_id res chain seq x y z
N MET A 1 3.45 12.52 4.81
CA MET A 1 2.72 13.31 5.83
C MET A 1 1.73 14.27 5.17
N LEU A 2 2.17 15.24 4.35
CA LEU A 2 1.25 16.14 3.62
C LEU A 2 0.36 15.45 2.57
N ALA A 3 0.91 14.51 1.79
CA ALA A 3 0.10 13.74 0.84
C ALA A 3 -0.96 12.85 1.51
N HIS A 4 -0.65 12.32 2.70
CA HIS A 4 -1.58 11.48 3.47
C HIS A 4 -2.70 12.34 4.10
N TYR A 5 -2.39 13.53 4.60
CA TYR A 5 -3.38 14.51 5.07
C TYR A 5 -4.27 15.06 3.94
N LEU A 6 -3.74 15.17 2.71
CA LEU A 6 -4.52 15.57 1.54
C LEU A 6 -5.37 14.43 0.96
N ALA A 7 -4.94 13.17 1.13
CA ALA A 7 -5.71 11.99 0.73
C ALA A 7 -6.92 11.75 1.64
N ASP A 8 -6.77 11.92 2.96
CA ASP A 8 -7.88 11.84 3.94
C ASP A 8 -8.97 12.92 3.70
N GLN A 9 -8.69 13.95 2.89
CA GLN A 9 -9.59 15.06 2.56
C GLN A 9 -10.28 14.90 1.19
N GLN A 10 -10.09 13.79 0.47
CA GLN A 10 -10.79 13.52 -0.80
C GLN A 10 -12.01 12.61 -0.56
N GLU A 11 -13.21 13.14 -0.75
CA GLU A 11 -14.48 12.52 -0.36
C GLU A 11 -14.93 11.32 -1.22
N ASN A 12 -14.17 10.93 -2.26
CA ASN A 12 -14.51 9.80 -3.12
C ASN A 12 -13.37 8.78 -3.24
N LEU A 13 -13.70 7.52 -2.94
CA LEU A 13 -12.82 6.35 -3.11
C LEU A 13 -12.14 6.33 -4.49
N GLN A 14 -12.83 6.77 -5.54
CA GLN A 14 -12.24 6.82 -6.88
C GLN A 14 -11.03 7.76 -6.99
N SER A 15 -11.04 8.91 -6.32
CA SER A 15 -9.88 9.81 -6.34
C SER A 15 -8.77 9.30 -5.45
N GLU A 16 -9.09 8.72 -4.29
CA GLU A 16 -8.14 8.02 -3.42
C GLU A 16 -7.37 6.96 -4.23
N THR A 17 -8.10 6.09 -4.93
CA THR A 17 -7.52 5.03 -5.75
C THR A 17 -6.70 5.58 -6.91
N HIS A 18 -7.17 6.65 -7.57
CA HIS A 18 -6.41 7.29 -8.63
C HIS A 18 -5.07 7.85 -8.12
N TRP A 19 -5.07 8.51 -6.97
CA TRP A 19 -3.84 9.02 -6.35
C TRP A 19 -2.90 7.91 -5.92
N ASP A 20 -3.41 6.80 -5.40
CA ASP A 20 -2.60 5.64 -5.03
C ASP A 20 -2.00 4.92 -6.25
N GLU A 21 -2.76 4.79 -7.34
CA GLU A 21 -2.25 4.28 -8.63
C GLU A 21 -1.14 5.17 -9.20
N GLN A 22 -1.33 6.50 -9.15
CA GLN A 22 -0.30 7.46 -9.56
C GLN A 22 0.93 7.36 -8.66
N SER A 23 0.75 7.31 -7.34
CA SER A 23 1.87 7.21 -6.40
C SER A 23 2.66 5.92 -6.62
N LEU A 24 2.00 4.80 -6.89
CA LEU A 24 2.68 3.54 -7.17
C LEU A 24 3.43 3.60 -8.51
N THR A 25 2.83 4.23 -9.52
CA THR A 25 3.47 4.43 -10.84
C THR A 25 4.75 5.25 -10.71
N GLU A 26 4.69 6.42 -10.07
CA GLU A 26 5.86 7.26 -9.83
C GLU A 26 6.91 6.54 -9.00
N PHE A 27 6.49 5.74 -8.01
CA PHE A 27 7.40 4.93 -7.21
C PHE A 27 8.21 3.93 -8.04
N THR A 28 7.66 3.37 -9.13
CA THR A 28 8.41 2.45 -10.00
C THR A 28 9.59 3.11 -10.72
N HIS A 29 9.60 4.43 -10.82
CA HIS A 29 10.68 5.20 -11.44
C HIS A 29 11.78 5.60 -10.45
N LEU A 30 11.54 5.48 -9.14
CA LEU A 30 12.49 5.88 -8.10
C LEU A 30 13.59 4.84 -7.90
N GLN A 31 14.82 5.31 -7.75
CA GLN A 31 15.97 4.53 -7.33
C GLN A 31 16.10 4.52 -5.81
N ASP A 32 16.82 3.53 -5.27
CA ASP A 32 17.05 3.46 -3.83
C ASP A 32 17.86 4.69 -3.36
N GLY A 33 17.38 5.36 -2.33
CA GLY A 33 17.95 6.62 -1.83
C GLY A 33 17.33 7.90 -2.40
N ASP A 34 16.51 7.85 -3.45
CA ASP A 34 15.84 9.05 -4.02
C ASP A 34 14.92 9.74 -3.00
N LEU A 35 14.38 8.97 -2.06
CA LEU A 35 13.49 9.48 -1.00
C LEU A 35 14.25 9.86 0.28
N ALA A 36 15.58 9.76 0.31
CA ALA A 36 16.38 10.10 1.49
C ALA A 36 16.22 11.58 1.88
N ALA A 37 16.05 12.47 0.89
CA ALA A 37 15.85 13.91 1.09
C ALA A 37 14.59 14.25 1.89
N ILE A 38 13.59 13.36 1.91
CA ILE A 38 12.35 13.51 2.68
C ILE A 38 12.30 12.58 3.90
N GLY A 39 13.43 12.00 4.30
CA GLY A 39 13.54 11.16 5.49
C GLY A 39 13.10 9.70 5.32
N VAL A 40 12.97 9.22 4.09
CA VAL A 40 12.71 7.80 3.80
C VAL A 40 14.03 7.14 3.40
N PRO A 41 14.65 6.34 4.28
CA PRO A 41 16.03 5.88 4.12
C PRO A 41 16.22 4.82 3.02
N SER A 42 15.16 4.15 2.57
CA SER A 42 15.19 3.29 1.38
C SER A 42 13.81 3.25 0.72
N THR A 43 13.77 3.13 -0.60
CA THR A 43 12.52 2.95 -1.35
C THR A 43 11.88 1.61 -0.99
N GLY A 44 12.69 0.59 -0.72
CA GLY A 44 12.24 -0.74 -0.29
C GLY A 44 11.40 -0.75 0.99
N GLY A 45 11.61 0.22 1.89
CA GLY A 45 10.81 0.37 3.10
C GLY A 45 9.43 1.01 2.88
N PHE A 46 9.21 1.62 1.71
CA PHE A 46 7.97 2.35 1.39
C PHE A 46 7.04 1.58 0.44
N ALA A 47 7.60 0.68 -0.39
CA ALA A 47 6.82 -0.17 -1.30
C ALA A 47 5.69 -0.96 -0.59
N PRO A 48 5.89 -1.58 0.58
CA PRO A 48 4.83 -2.32 1.25
C PRO A 48 3.61 -1.45 1.61
N SER A 49 3.81 -0.19 2.02
CA SER A 49 2.69 0.70 2.35
C SER A 49 1.90 1.15 1.13
N LEU A 50 2.57 1.38 -0.01
CA LEU A 50 1.89 1.76 -1.25
C LEU A 50 0.97 0.63 -1.74
N HIS A 51 1.48 -0.60 -1.75
CA HIS A 51 0.68 -1.76 -2.12
C HIS A 51 -0.44 -2.04 -1.10
N LEU A 52 -0.20 -1.83 0.19
CA LEU A 52 -1.22 -1.99 1.22
C LEU A 52 -2.39 -1.01 1.01
N ASN A 53 -2.12 0.26 0.76
CA ASN A 53 -3.16 1.27 0.58
C ASN A 53 -3.97 0.99 -0.69
N LEU A 54 -3.29 0.77 -1.83
CA LEU A 54 -3.97 0.49 -3.10
C LEU A 54 -4.80 -0.80 -3.05
N GLY A 55 -4.33 -1.82 -2.31
CA GLY A 55 -5.08 -3.05 -2.10
C GLY A 55 -6.34 -2.85 -1.25
N ASP A 56 -6.29 -2.00 -0.22
CA ASP A 56 -7.48 -1.64 0.58
C ASP A 56 -8.53 -0.92 -0.28
N ASP A 57 -8.06 0.01 -1.11
CA ASP A 57 -8.87 0.78 -2.04
C ASP A 57 -9.59 -0.09 -3.07
N TYR A 58 -8.86 -0.98 -3.73
CA TYR A 58 -9.45 -1.95 -4.64
C TYR A 58 -10.47 -2.85 -3.97
N LEU A 59 -10.20 -3.28 -2.73
CA LEU A 59 -11.15 -4.10 -1.99
C LEU A 59 -12.43 -3.32 -1.65
N ARG A 60 -12.31 -2.06 -1.19
CA ARG A 60 -13.45 -1.16 -0.95
C ARG A 60 -14.25 -0.88 -2.22
N ALA A 61 -13.60 -0.90 -3.39
CA ALA A 61 -14.23 -0.74 -4.69
C ALA A 61 -14.83 -2.04 -5.26
N GLY A 62 -14.73 -3.17 -4.55
CA GLY A 62 -15.19 -4.49 -5.03
C GLY A 62 -14.29 -5.13 -6.09
N ARG A 63 -13.12 -4.56 -6.36
CA ARG A 63 -12.10 -5.07 -7.28
C ARG A 63 -11.23 -6.12 -6.57
N VAL A 64 -11.85 -7.24 -6.17
CA VAL A 64 -11.23 -8.22 -5.25
C VAL A 64 -9.94 -8.82 -5.81
N GLN A 65 -9.91 -9.15 -7.11
CA GLN A 65 -8.72 -9.72 -7.76
C GLN A 65 -7.55 -8.72 -7.80
N ASP A 66 -7.83 -7.44 -8.07
CA ASP A 66 -6.79 -6.42 -8.03
C ASP A 66 -6.26 -6.21 -6.60
N ALA A 67 -7.15 -6.29 -5.60
CA ALA A 67 -6.75 -6.23 -4.19
C ALA A 67 -5.85 -7.40 -3.78
N GLU A 68 -6.11 -8.60 -4.30
CA GLU A 68 -5.29 -9.80 -4.09
C GLU A 68 -3.87 -9.62 -4.63
N ASP A 69 -3.75 -9.12 -5.87
CA ASP A 69 -2.46 -8.83 -6.48
C ASP A 69 -1.64 -7.81 -5.67
N GLN A 70 -2.28 -6.76 -5.17
CA GLN A 70 -1.61 -5.76 -4.34
C GLN A 70 -1.20 -6.33 -2.98
N ALA A 71 -2.06 -7.14 -2.34
CA ALA A 71 -1.72 -7.81 -1.08
C ALA A 71 -0.51 -8.75 -1.24
N ALA A 72 -0.42 -9.48 -2.36
CA ALA A 72 0.73 -10.34 -2.66
C ALA A 72 2.02 -9.53 -2.84
N ARG A 73 1.97 -8.40 -3.57
CA ARG A 73 3.13 -7.50 -3.77
C ARG A 73 3.59 -6.85 -2.46
N ALA A 74 2.65 -6.45 -1.61
CA ALA A 74 2.96 -5.93 -0.28
C ALA A 74 3.71 -6.99 0.55
N GLN A 75 3.20 -8.23 0.56
CA GLN A 75 3.80 -9.35 1.29
C GLN A 75 5.21 -9.72 0.80
N GLN A 76 5.50 -9.60 -0.48
CA GLN A 76 6.86 -9.84 -1.00
C GLN A 76 7.86 -8.78 -0.51
N SER A 77 7.37 -7.60 -0.13
CA SER A 77 8.20 -6.44 0.19
C SER A 77 8.39 -6.25 1.71
N VAL A 78 7.54 -6.83 2.56
CA VAL A 78 7.65 -6.65 4.03
C VAL A 78 8.94 -7.18 4.63
N ALA A 79 9.63 -8.12 3.98
CA ALA A 79 10.92 -8.65 4.46
C ALA A 79 12.03 -7.58 4.57
N ARG A 80 11.87 -6.44 3.89
CA ARG A 80 12.81 -5.31 3.92
C ARG A 80 12.53 -4.32 5.05
N LEU A 81 11.43 -4.52 5.79
CA LEU A 81 11.03 -3.61 6.86
C LEU A 81 11.71 -3.94 8.20
N PRO A 82 11.97 -2.92 9.04
CA PRO A 82 12.44 -3.14 10.42
C PRO A 82 11.49 -4.03 11.22
N GLU A 83 12.00 -4.96 12.01
CA GLU A 83 11.18 -5.92 12.79
C GLU A 83 10.15 -5.25 13.71
N GLN A 84 10.42 -4.03 14.19
CA GLN A 84 9.59 -3.33 15.15
C GLN A 84 9.08 -1.98 14.62
N GLY A 85 8.18 -1.35 15.39
CA GLY A 85 7.63 -0.04 15.07
C GLY A 85 6.88 -0.06 13.74
N TYR A 86 7.28 0.82 12.82
CA TYR A 86 6.65 0.95 11.51
C TYR A 86 6.59 -0.36 10.73
N GLY A 87 7.64 -1.18 10.75
CA GLY A 87 7.64 -2.43 10.00
C GLY A 87 6.70 -3.49 10.58
N ALA A 88 6.52 -3.52 11.90
CA ALA A 88 5.49 -4.37 12.54
C ALA A 88 4.08 -3.90 12.16
N MET A 89 3.83 -2.59 12.20
CA MET A 89 2.55 -1.99 11.81
C MET A 89 2.14 -2.35 10.38
N ILE A 90 3.06 -2.24 9.42
CA ILE A 90 2.78 -2.57 8.02
C ILE A 90 2.57 -4.08 7.83
N ARG A 91 3.39 -4.93 8.47
CA ARG A 91 3.17 -6.39 8.44
C ARG A 91 1.79 -6.80 8.93
N ASP A 92 1.33 -6.19 10.03
CA ASP A 92 -0.02 -6.45 10.54
C ASP A 92 -1.10 -5.91 9.61
N GLY A 93 -0.88 -4.76 8.97
CA GLY A 93 -1.75 -4.22 7.92
C GLY A 93 -1.92 -5.17 6.74
N VAL A 94 -0.80 -5.67 6.19
CA VAL A 94 -0.79 -6.63 5.08
C VAL A 94 -1.52 -7.91 5.45
N ARG A 95 -1.27 -8.47 6.65
CA ARG A 95 -1.96 -9.68 7.12
C ARG A 95 -3.48 -9.48 7.20
N ARG A 96 -3.94 -8.31 7.68
CA ARG A 96 -5.37 -7.99 7.74
C ARG A 96 -5.99 -7.82 6.35
N LEU A 97 -5.28 -7.18 5.42
CA LEU A 97 -5.75 -7.05 4.04
C LEU A 97 -5.90 -8.42 3.39
N GLN A 98 -4.90 -9.30 3.51
CA GLN A 98 -4.95 -10.67 2.98
C GLN A 98 -6.17 -11.43 3.49
N GLY A 99 -6.43 -11.41 4.80
CA GLY A 99 -7.61 -12.08 5.36
C GLY A 99 -8.96 -11.51 4.87
N ARG A 100 -9.02 -10.19 4.60
CA ARG A 100 -10.23 -9.58 4.03
C ARG A 100 -10.42 -9.93 2.55
N VAL A 101 -9.34 -10.01 1.78
CA VAL A 101 -9.34 -10.46 0.38
C VAL A 101 -9.79 -11.91 0.29
N GLU A 102 -9.22 -12.80 1.12
CA GLU A 102 -9.61 -14.21 1.19
C GLU A 102 -11.11 -14.37 1.50
N ALA A 103 -11.62 -13.61 2.47
CA ALA A 103 -13.04 -13.62 2.82
C ALA A 103 -13.92 -13.12 1.66
N ALA A 104 -13.49 -12.07 0.95
CA ALA A 104 -14.22 -11.54 -0.20
C ALA A 104 -14.22 -12.52 -1.39
N ASN A 105 -13.09 -13.17 -1.68
CA ASN A 105 -12.99 -14.20 -2.70
C ASN A 105 -13.88 -15.41 -2.40
N ALA A 106 -13.99 -15.81 -1.13
CA ALA A 106 -14.86 -16.91 -0.71
C ALA A 106 -16.37 -16.58 -0.82
N ALA A 107 -16.73 -15.31 -1.01
CA ALA A 107 -18.11 -14.83 -1.13
C ALA A 107 -18.56 -14.58 -2.59
N LEU A 108 -17.67 -14.72 -3.56
CA LEU A 108 -17.95 -14.65 -5.01
C LEU A 108 -18.45 -15.99 -5.56
#